data_AF-A0A7C0VDV3-F1
#
_entry.id   AF-A0A7C0VDV3-F1
#
_cell.length_a   1.000
_cell.length_b   1.000
_cell.length_c   1.000
_cell.angle_alpha   90.00
_cell.angle_beta   90.00
_cell.angle_gamma   90.00
#
_symmetry.space_group_name_H-M   'P 1'
#
loop_
_entity.id
_entity.type
_entity.pdbx_description
1 polymer ?
#
loop_
_entity_poly.entity_id
_entity_poly.type
_entity_poly.pdbx_seq_one_letter_code
_entity_poly.pdbx_strand_id
1 'polypeptide(L)'
;MPWTEAQKIFEKYDVALVPVGSTEQHGPHNPLGTDHLLAGALSRVLGDRTGVPVTPVIPIGISRHHRQFPGTLWVPPDVFRAYVLNIALSLAEHGVNKIVFVNGHGGNSAALMEVCAKLRADYGVFACMITSDPPGKLSGHAGAGETSQNLYY
;
A
#
# COMPACT_ATOMS: atom_id res chain seq x y z
N MET A 1 -4.16 19.03 1.69
CA MET A 1 -3.21 19.48 2.70
C MET A 1 -2.09 20.27 2.01
N PRO A 2 -1.84 21.53 2.36
CA PRO A 2 -0.66 22.28 1.92
C PRO A 2 0.61 21.77 2.61
N TRP A 3 1.78 22.01 2.02
CA TRP A 3 3.06 21.52 2.54
C TRP A 3 3.38 22.03 3.97
N THR A 4 2.92 23.22 4.33
CA THR A 4 3.09 23.80 5.67
C THR A 4 2.33 23.04 6.76
N GLU A 5 1.22 22.38 6.41
CA GLU A 5 0.49 21.50 7.32
C GLU A 5 1.17 20.14 7.44
N ALA A 6 1.70 19.61 6.32
CA ALA A 6 2.50 18.38 6.33
C ALA A 6 3.74 18.51 7.23
N GLN A 7 4.45 19.64 7.14
CA GLN A 7 5.60 19.91 8.02
C GLN A 7 5.23 19.80 9.51
N LYS A 8 4.16 20.47 9.94
CA LYS A 8 3.69 20.43 11.33
C LYS A 8 3.30 19.02 11.78
N ILE A 9 2.75 18.22 10.87
CA ILE A 9 2.40 16.83 11.15
C ILE A 9 3.65 15.98 11.31
N PHE A 10 4.67 16.13 10.47
CA PHE A 10 5.91 15.37 10.56
C PHE A 10 6.76 15.76 11.78
N GLU A 11 6.67 17.00 12.25
CA GLU A 11 7.23 17.41 13.56
C GLU A 11 6.55 16.67 14.74
N LYS A 12 5.28 16.27 14.59
CA LYS A 12 4.51 15.57 15.62
C LYS A 12 4.58 14.05 15.51
N TYR A 13 4.62 13.51 14.29
CA TYR A 13 4.57 12.09 14.01
C TYR A 13 5.77 11.64 13.18
N ASP A 14 6.62 10.82 13.79
CA ASP A 14 7.73 10.10 13.13
C ASP A 14 7.24 8.81 12.44
N VAL A 15 5.99 8.76 11.99
CA VAL A 15 5.41 7.57 11.33
C VAL A 15 4.44 7.97 10.23
N ALA A 16 4.42 7.22 9.13
CA ALA A 16 3.44 7.36 8.05
C ALA A 16 2.88 6.02 7.57
N LEU A 17 1.60 6.04 7.17
CA LEU A 17 0.94 4.95 6.45
C LEU A 17 1.10 5.17 4.95
N VAL A 18 1.64 4.17 4.25
CA VAL A 18 1.81 4.18 2.79
C VAL A 18 0.89 3.12 2.19
N PRO A 19 -0.28 3.50 1.65
CA PRO A 19 -1.19 2.54 1.02
C PRO A 19 -0.62 2.05 -0.31
N VAL A 20 -0.61 0.73 -0.52
CA VAL A 20 -0.06 0.10 -1.72
C VAL A 20 -1.03 -0.96 -2.21
N GLY A 21 -1.48 -0.87 -3.46
CA GLY A 21 -2.36 -1.85 -4.06
C GLY A 21 -1.89 -2.30 -5.44
N SER A 22 -2.85 -2.57 -6.32
CA SER A 22 -2.66 -2.97 -7.71
C SER A 22 -3.85 -2.49 -8.55
N THR A 23 -3.71 -2.61 -9.86
CA THR A 23 -4.79 -2.45 -10.82
C THR A 23 -4.88 -3.72 -11.64
N GLU A 24 -5.81 -4.59 -11.29
CA GLU A 24 -5.90 -5.96 -11.83
C GLU A 24 -7.31 -6.51 -11.83
N GLN A 25 -7.53 -7.52 -12.66
CA GLN A 25 -8.80 -8.22 -12.74
C GLN A 25 -9.25 -8.76 -11.38
N HIS A 26 -10.51 -8.59 -11.03
CA HIS A 26 -11.13 -9.22 -9.86
C HIS A 26 -12.41 -9.96 -10.26
N GLY A 27 -12.32 -10.79 -11.29
CA GLY A 27 -13.48 -11.45 -11.86
C GLY A 27 -14.45 -10.45 -12.53
N PRO A 28 -15.66 -10.90 -12.89
CA PRO A 28 -16.62 -10.11 -13.66
C PRO A 28 -17.39 -9.07 -12.82
N HIS A 29 -17.33 -9.14 -11.49
CA HIS A 29 -18.20 -8.38 -10.59
C HIS A 29 -17.51 -7.27 -9.79
N ASN A 30 -16.18 -7.37 -9.57
CA ASN A 30 -15.42 -6.36 -8.83
C ASN A 30 -14.67 -5.41 -9.79
N PRO A 31 -14.38 -4.18 -9.33
CA PRO A 31 -13.61 -3.22 -10.12
C PRO A 31 -12.15 -3.64 -10.28
N LEU A 32 -11.48 -3.17 -11.33
CA LEU A 32 -10.04 -3.35 -11.53
C LEU A 32 -9.18 -2.76 -10.39
N GLY A 33 -9.76 -1.85 -9.60
CA GLY A 33 -9.07 -1.12 -8.55
C GLY A 33 -9.23 -1.68 -7.15
N THR A 34 -9.85 -2.86 -6.97
CA THR A 34 -10.13 -3.45 -5.65
C THR A 34 -8.96 -3.29 -4.68
N ASP A 35 -7.76 -3.73 -5.03
CA ASP A 35 -6.59 -3.69 -4.15
C ASP A 35 -6.24 -2.29 -3.65
N HIS A 36 -6.18 -1.30 -4.55
CA HIS A 36 -5.78 0.06 -4.16
C HIS A 36 -6.91 0.84 -3.50
N LEU A 37 -8.17 0.54 -3.86
CA LEU A 37 -9.34 1.10 -3.18
C LEU A 37 -9.40 0.62 -1.73
N LEU A 38 -9.26 -0.69 -1.51
CA LEU A 38 -9.32 -1.29 -0.18
C LEU A 38 -8.12 -0.91 0.68
N ALA A 39 -6.90 -0.92 0.13
CA ALA A 39 -5.70 -0.44 0.83
C ALA A 39 -5.85 1.04 1.24
N GLY A 40 -6.37 1.87 0.34
CA GLY A 40 -6.64 3.28 0.60
C GLY A 40 -7.71 3.49 1.67
N ALA A 41 -8.81 2.75 1.61
CA ALA A 41 -9.90 2.82 2.58
C ALA A 41 -9.45 2.41 3.98
N LEU A 42 -8.75 1.28 4.13
CA LEU A 42 -8.18 0.85 5.40
C LEU A 42 -7.21 1.88 5.95
N SER A 43 -6.33 2.42 5.11
CA SER A 43 -5.35 3.42 5.54
C SER A 43 -6.00 4.71 6.03
N ARG A 44 -7.08 5.17 5.40
CA ARG A 44 -7.87 6.32 5.88
C ARG A 44 -8.46 6.04 7.26
N VAL A 45 -9.10 4.89 7.46
CA VAL A 45 -9.65 4.50 8.77
C VAL A 45 -8.57 4.45 9.84
N LEU A 46 -7.38 3.92 9.51
CA LEU A 46 -6.25 3.91 10.44
C LEU A 46 -5.74 5.33 10.74
N GLY A 47 -5.60 6.18 9.73
CA GLY A 47 -5.20 7.57 9.87
C GLY A 47 -6.16 8.36 10.75
N ASP A 48 -7.47 8.25 10.51
CA ASP A 48 -8.50 8.94 11.30
C ASP A 48 -8.51 8.51 12.77
N ARG A 49 -8.26 7.22 13.04
CA ARG A 49 -8.25 6.67 14.41
C ARG A 49 -6.96 6.96 15.18
N THR A 50 -5.84 7.15 14.50
CA THR A 50 -4.51 7.25 15.13
C THR A 50 -3.91 8.65 15.02
N GLY A 51 -4.41 9.47 14.09
CA GLY A 51 -3.82 10.75 13.71
C GLY A 51 -2.55 10.63 12.85
N VAL A 52 -2.12 9.41 12.50
CA VAL A 52 -0.93 9.17 11.67
C VAL A 52 -1.20 9.63 10.23
N PRO A 53 -0.26 10.37 9.58
CA PRO A 53 -0.43 10.78 8.19
C PRO A 53 -0.51 9.59 7.23
N VAL A 54 -1.36 9.75 6.22
CA VAL A 54 -1.58 8.78 5.14
C VAL A 54 -1.12 9.40 3.82
N THR A 55 -0.22 8.74 3.11
CA THR A 55 0.20 9.19 1.78
C THR A 55 -0.87 8.92 0.72
N PRO A 56 -0.74 9.50 -0.49
CA PRO A 56 -1.47 8.99 -1.64
C PRO A 56 -1.23 7.49 -1.84
N VAL A 57 -2.24 6.77 -2.31
CA VAL A 57 -2.14 5.33 -2.61
C VAL A 57 -1.24 5.11 -3.82
N ILE A 58 -0.45 4.04 -3.78
CA ILE A 58 0.27 3.49 -4.94
C ILE A 58 -0.67 2.52 -5.67
N PRO A 59 -1.21 2.87 -6.85
CA PRO A 59 -2.33 2.14 -7.45
C PRO A 59 -1.90 1.01 -8.40
N ILE A 60 -0.62 0.92 -8.76
CA ILE A 60 -0.09 -0.07 -9.69
C ILE A 60 1.03 -0.85 -9.00
N GLY A 61 0.89 -2.17 -8.98
CA GLY A 61 1.83 -3.08 -8.33
C GLY A 61 2.37 -4.16 -9.28
N ILE A 62 2.74 -5.29 -8.68
CA ILE A 62 3.29 -6.44 -9.39
C ILE A 62 2.14 -7.38 -9.79
N SER A 63 1.57 -7.16 -10.99
CA SER A 63 0.40 -7.92 -11.48
C SER A 63 0.58 -8.59 -12.85
N ARG A 64 1.82 -8.90 -13.25
CA ARG A 64 2.08 -9.56 -14.55
C ARG A 64 1.40 -10.93 -14.70
N HIS A 65 1.04 -11.57 -13.60
CA HIS A 65 0.32 -12.85 -13.59
C HIS A 65 -1.16 -12.71 -14.02
N HIS A 66 -1.70 -11.49 -14.02
CA HIS A 66 -3.04 -11.16 -14.54
C HIS A 66 -3.03 -10.52 -15.95
N ARG A 67 -1.87 -10.47 -16.63
CA ARG A 67 -1.69 -9.80 -17.94
C ARG A 67 -2.66 -10.20 -19.07
N GLN A 68 -3.25 -11.39 -18.97
CA GLN A 68 -4.21 -11.92 -19.94
C GLN A 68 -5.59 -11.25 -19.84
N PHE A 69 -5.86 -10.49 -18.78
CA PHE A 69 -7.11 -9.80 -18.55
C PHE A 69 -7.00 -8.31 -18.89
N PRO A 70 -7.80 -7.79 -19.85
CA PRO A 70 -7.79 -6.39 -20.23
C PRO A 70 -7.99 -5.44 -19.06
N GLY A 71 -7.25 -4.33 -19.05
CA GLY A 71 -7.30 -3.31 -17.99
C GLY A 71 -6.33 -3.54 -16.83
N THR A 72 -5.72 -4.74 -16.71
CA THR A 72 -4.64 -4.99 -15.75
C THR A 72 -3.41 -4.16 -16.12
N LEU A 73 -2.87 -3.41 -15.15
CA LEU A 73 -1.62 -2.67 -15.25
C LEU A 73 -0.60 -3.26 -14.29
N TRP A 74 0.66 -3.39 -14.71
CA TRP A 74 1.71 -3.92 -13.84
C TRP A 74 3.05 -3.25 -14.11
N VAL A 75 3.90 -3.29 -13.08
CA VAL A 75 5.32 -2.95 -13.19
C VAL A 75 6.19 -4.19 -12.91
N PRO A 76 7.41 -4.26 -13.47
CA PRO A 76 8.40 -5.27 -13.08
C PRO A 76 8.76 -5.19 -11.58
N PRO A 77 9.06 -6.31 -10.90
CA PRO A 77 9.36 -6.32 -9.46
C PRO A 77 10.53 -5.43 -9.04
N ASP A 78 11.57 -5.29 -9.85
CA ASP A 78 12.71 -4.39 -9.62
C ASP A 78 12.30 -2.91 -9.69
N VAL A 79 11.52 -2.53 -10.70
CA VAL A 79 10.96 -1.18 -10.82
C VAL A 79 10.06 -0.86 -9.62
N PHE A 80 9.19 -1.81 -9.23
CA PHE A 80 8.33 -1.65 -8.06
C PHE A 80 9.12 -1.43 -6.78
N ARG A 81 10.11 -2.28 -6.48
CA ARG A 81 10.96 -2.16 -5.28
C ARG A 81 11.69 -0.83 -5.25
N ALA A 82 12.28 -0.41 -6.37
CA ALA A 82 12.95 0.88 -6.47
C ALA A 82 11.98 2.03 -6.20
N TYR A 83 10.78 1.99 -6.77
CA TYR A 83 9.77 3.03 -6.60
C TYR A 83 9.31 3.17 -5.14
N VAL A 84 8.87 2.08 -4.50
CA VAL A 84 8.37 2.12 -3.13
C VAL A 84 9.48 2.42 -2.11
N LEU A 85 10.72 1.98 -2.37
CA LEU A 85 11.88 2.36 -1.57
C LEU A 85 12.11 3.87 -1.61
N ASN A 86 12.13 4.48 -2.80
CA ASN A 86 12.38 5.91 -2.93
C ASN A 86 11.25 6.76 -2.33
N ILE A 87 10.00 6.29 -2.35
CA ILE A 87 8.91 6.94 -1.62
C ILE A 87 9.20 6.95 -0.11
N ALA A 88 9.58 5.80 0.45
CA ALA A 88 9.90 5.69 1.87
C ALA A 88 11.11 6.56 2.26
N LEU A 89 12.16 6.59 1.44
CA LEU A 89 13.31 7.47 1.66
C LEU A 89 12.93 8.96 1.56
N SER A 90 12.05 9.33 0.64
CA SER A 90 11.56 10.72 0.54
C SER A 90 10.80 11.16 1.79
N LEU A 91 10.06 10.25 2.43
CA LEU A 91 9.43 10.52 3.73
C LEU A 91 10.47 10.67 4.85
N ALA A 92 11.51 9.83 4.83
CA ALA A 92 12.61 9.91 5.80
C ALA A 92 13.39 11.23 5.70
N GLU A 93 13.61 11.77 4.50
CA GLU A 93 14.19 13.11 4.28
C GLU A 93 13.35 14.23 4.93
N HIS A 94 12.05 14.00 5.12
CA HIS A 94 11.13 14.92 5.82
C HIS A 94 10.97 14.61 7.31
N GLY A 95 11.80 13.73 7.87
CA GLY A 95 11.81 13.38 9.30
C GLY A 95 10.88 12.23 9.69
N VAL A 96 10.30 11.51 8.74
CA VAL A 96 9.43 10.36 9.01
C VAL A 96 10.21 9.05 8.86
N ASN A 97 10.73 8.52 9.96
CA ASN A 97 11.64 7.36 9.98
C ASN A 97 10.95 6.04 10.29
N LYS A 98 9.61 6.02 10.42
CA LYS A 98 8.82 4.79 10.57
C LYS A 98 7.78 4.68 9.47
N ILE A 99 7.87 3.63 8.66
CA ILE A 99 7.00 3.41 7.50
C ILE A 99 6.16 2.16 7.71
N VAL A 100 4.85 2.30 7.54
CA VAL A 100 3.93 1.16 7.53
C VAL A 100 3.30 1.07 6.14
N PHE A 101 3.73 0.08 5.36
CA PHE A 101 3.08 -0.23 4.09
C PHE A 101 1.77 -0.97 4.36
N VAL A 102 0.65 -0.41 3.89
CA VAL A 102 -0.67 -1.03 3.96
C VAL A 102 -0.96 -1.67 2.62
N ASN A 103 -0.69 -2.97 2.51
CA ASN A 103 -0.69 -3.71 1.25
C ASN A 103 -2.05 -4.37 0.95
N GLY A 104 -2.65 -3.99 -0.18
CA GLY A 104 -3.90 -4.58 -0.67
C GLY A 104 -3.72 -5.65 -1.73
N HIS A 105 -2.49 -5.97 -2.15
CA HIS A 105 -2.25 -6.95 -3.21
C HIS A 105 -1.23 -8.01 -2.81
N GLY A 106 -1.62 -9.29 -2.88
CA GLY A 106 -0.75 -10.42 -2.59
C GLY A 106 0.57 -10.39 -3.38
N GLY A 107 0.52 -10.00 -4.66
CA GLY A 107 1.69 -9.97 -5.55
C GLY A 107 2.79 -8.97 -5.14
N ASN A 108 2.46 -7.96 -4.34
CA ASN A 108 3.43 -6.98 -3.83
C ASN A 108 4.21 -7.49 -2.60
N SER A 109 3.71 -8.51 -1.91
CA SER A 109 4.15 -8.86 -0.55
C SER A 109 5.64 -9.15 -0.46
N ALA A 110 6.18 -9.98 -1.36
CA ALA A 110 7.61 -10.33 -1.35
C ALA A 110 8.50 -9.10 -1.56
N ALA A 111 8.15 -8.27 -2.55
CA ALA A 111 8.89 -7.04 -2.84
C ALA A 111 8.83 -6.01 -1.71
N LEU A 112 7.67 -5.84 -1.06
CA LEU A 112 7.52 -4.96 0.10
C LEU A 112 8.32 -5.46 1.31
N MET A 113 8.36 -6.77 1.54
CA MET A 113 9.20 -7.34 2.61
C MET A 113 10.69 -7.12 2.35
N GLU A 114 11.16 -7.28 1.10
CA GLU A 114 12.53 -6.94 0.71
C GLU A 114 12.86 -5.46 0.98
N VAL A 115 11.96 -4.56 0.58
CA VAL A 115 12.12 -3.12 0.79
C VAL A 115 12.14 -2.79 2.28
N CYS A 116 11.27 -3.39 3.10
CA CYS A 116 11.28 -3.19 4.54
C CYS A 116 12.60 -3.64 5.17
N ALA A 117 13.15 -4.77 4.74
CA ALA A 117 14.46 -5.24 5.21
C ALA A 117 15.57 -4.27 4.81
N LYS A 118 15.56 -3.79 3.57
CA LYS A 118 16.55 -2.85 3.05
C LYS A 118 16.51 -1.50 3.78
N LEU A 119 15.31 -0.94 4.02
CA LEU A 119 15.13 0.31 4.78
C LEU A 119 15.76 0.23 6.17
N ARG A 120 15.53 -0.88 6.87
CA ARG A 120 16.10 -1.11 8.21
C ARG A 120 17.61 -1.31 8.19
N ALA A 121 18.11 -2.10 7.25
CA ALA A 121 19.52 -2.48 7.20
C ALA A 121 20.43 -1.35 6.71
N ASP A 122 20.01 -0.63 5.67
CA ASP A 122 20.90 0.28 4.94
C ASP A 122 20.65 1.76 5.30
N TYR A 123 19.47 2.10 5.82
CA TYR A 123 19.04 3.49 6.00
C TYR A 123 18.61 3.82 7.44
N GLY A 124 18.56 2.85 8.35
CA GLY A 124 18.10 3.07 9.72
C GLY A 124 16.62 3.45 9.84
N VAL A 125 15.84 3.29 8.76
CA VAL A 125 14.40 3.57 8.72
C VAL A 125 13.64 2.33 9.16
N PHE A 126 12.82 2.45 10.21
CA PHE A 126 11.92 1.37 10.59
C PHE A 126 10.86 1.19 9.50
N ALA A 127 10.63 -0.05 9.08
CA ALA A 127 9.60 -0.34 8.10
C ALA A 127 8.91 -1.68 8.40
N CYS A 128 7.60 -1.74 8.21
CA CYS A 128 6.84 -2.99 8.21
C CYS A 128 5.71 -2.96 7.17
N MET A 129 5.12 -4.12 6.92
CA MET A 129 3.97 -4.27 6.04
C MET A 129 2.83 -4.92 6.81
N ILE A 130 1.63 -4.37 6.65
CA ILE A 130 0.36 -5.01 7.03
C ILE A 130 -0.46 -5.26 5.77
N THR A 131 -1.45 -6.14 5.83
CA THR A 131 -2.35 -6.40 4.70
C THR A 131 -3.76 -5.92 4.96
N SER A 132 -4.47 -5.48 3.91
CA SER A 132 -5.91 -5.22 3.96
C SER A 132 -6.76 -6.45 3.64
N ASP A 133 -6.15 -7.56 3.23
CA ASP A 133 -6.85 -8.81 2.94
C ASP A 133 -7.46 -9.40 4.23
N PRO A 134 -8.77 -9.70 4.26
CA PRO A 134 -9.41 -10.29 5.43
C PRO A 134 -8.80 -11.66 5.79
N PRO A 135 -8.59 -11.96 7.08
CA PRO A 135 -7.98 -13.20 7.50
C PRO A 135 -8.89 -14.42 7.28
N GLY A 136 -8.27 -15.59 7.10
CA GLY A 136 -8.95 -16.88 7.13
C GLY A 136 -9.76 -17.19 5.87
N LYS A 137 -10.93 -17.83 6.01
CA LYS A 137 -11.74 -18.33 4.89
C LYS A 137 -12.32 -17.24 3.96
N LEU A 138 -12.19 -15.96 4.36
CA LEU A 138 -12.67 -14.82 3.56
C LEU A 138 -11.59 -14.25 2.65
N SER A 139 -10.31 -14.60 2.87
CA SER A 139 -9.20 -14.26 1.98
C SER A 139 -9.39 -14.95 0.63
N GLY A 140 -8.97 -14.26 -0.43
CA GLY A 140 -8.84 -14.86 -1.74
C GLY A 140 -9.23 -13.90 -2.86
N HIS A 141 -8.59 -14.12 -4.01
CA HIS A 141 -8.72 -13.32 -5.22
C HIS A 141 -10.15 -13.29 -5.75
N ALA A 142 -10.74 -12.09 -5.85
CA ALA A 142 -12.12 -11.85 -6.24
C ALA A 142 -13.15 -12.58 -5.36
N GLY A 143 -12.74 -12.94 -4.14
CA GLY A 143 -13.51 -13.75 -3.21
C GLY A 143 -14.56 -12.98 -2.43
N ALA A 144 -15.20 -13.67 -1.49
CA ALA A 144 -16.25 -13.07 -0.66
C ALA A 144 -15.73 -11.90 0.20
N GLY A 145 -14.49 -11.95 0.69
CA GLY A 145 -13.89 -10.90 1.51
C GLY A 145 -13.78 -9.56 0.77
N GLU A 146 -12.98 -9.54 -0.30
CA GLU A 146 -12.79 -8.35 -1.14
C GLU A 146 -14.12 -7.82 -1.70
N THR A 147 -14.99 -8.72 -2.17
CA THR A 147 -16.31 -8.34 -2.70
C THR A 147 -17.17 -7.68 -1.63
N SER A 148 -17.21 -8.23 -0.42
CA SER A 148 -17.98 -7.65 0.68
C SER A 148 -17.45 -6.27 1.07
N GLN A 149 -16.13 -6.08 1.06
CA GLN A 149 -15.52 -4.79 1.33
C GLN A 149 -15.81 -3.77 0.22
N ASN A 150 -15.74 -4.17 -1.06
CA ASN A 150 -16.10 -3.30 -2.19
C ASN A 150 -17.57 -2.87 -2.19
N LEU A 151 -18.48 -3.66 -1.59
CA LEU A 151 -19.89 -3.28 -1.45
C LEU A 151 -20.14 -2.28 -0.32
N TYR A 152 -19.18 -2.14 0.60
CA TYR A 152 -19.28 -1.24 1.74
C TYR A 152 -18.69 0.14 1.46
N TYR A 153 -17.55 0.19 0.76
CA TYR A 153 -16.83 1.41 0.41
C TYR A 153 -17.26 1.97 -0.94
#